data_AF-A0A6F7W8K1-F1
#
_entry.id   AF-A0A6F7W8K1-F1
#
_cell.length_a   1.000
_cell.length_b   1.000
_cell.length_c   1.000
_cell.angle_alpha   90.00
_cell.angle_beta   90.00
_cell.angle_gamma   90.00
#
_symmetry.space_group_name_H-M   'P 1'
#
loop_
_entity.id
_entity.type
_entity.pdbx_description
1 polymer ?
#
loop_
_entity_poly.entity_id
_entity_poly.type
_entity_poly.pdbx_seq_one_letter_code
_entity_poly.pdbx_strand_id
1 'polypeptide(L)'
;MPADGQSHIRIARPSRDLAAAERFWCGGLGLSVVYRIEGGDGAGEHDLLMVGWPDASWHLQLVHGAAHPVEPRPTEEDLLVIYLDEPVPEALVARRFARRRRHVATRRTPRASAAASGPPHR
;
A
#
# COMPACT_ATOMS: atom_id res chain seq x y z
N MET A 1 11.72 6.07 -20.64
CA MET A 1 11.18 6.55 -19.36
C MET A 1 12.08 7.68 -18.91
N PRO A 2 11.67 8.96 -19.02
CA PRO A 2 12.44 10.04 -18.43
C PRO A 2 12.57 9.81 -16.92
N ALA A 3 13.74 10.12 -16.35
CA ALA A 3 13.98 10.03 -14.91
C ALA A 3 13.45 11.28 -14.21
N ASP A 4 12.13 11.45 -14.23
CA ASP A 4 11.43 12.56 -13.60
C ASP A 4 10.42 12.07 -12.54
N GLY A 5 9.79 13.02 -11.84
CA GLY A 5 8.86 12.75 -10.75
C GLY A 5 7.54 12.08 -11.16
N GLN A 6 7.30 11.85 -12.47
CA GLN A 6 6.11 11.14 -12.96
C GLN A 6 6.35 9.64 -13.15
N SER A 7 7.55 9.16 -12.81
CA SER A 7 7.89 7.74 -12.88
C SER A 7 6.97 6.90 -11.99
N HIS A 8 6.53 5.76 -12.51
CA HIS A 8 5.70 4.81 -11.78
C HIS A 8 6.52 4.08 -10.70
N ILE A 9 5.98 3.98 -9.48
CA ILE A 9 6.66 3.36 -8.33
C ILE A 9 6.09 1.98 -8.03
N ARG A 10 6.98 1.00 -7.86
CA ARG A 10 6.63 -0.35 -7.38
C ARG A 10 7.25 -0.61 -6.02
N ILE A 11 6.41 -0.90 -5.03
CA ILE A 11 6.85 -1.18 -3.66
C ILE A 11 6.70 -2.68 -3.42
N ALA A 12 7.81 -3.40 -3.54
CA ALA A 12 7.83 -4.85 -3.37
C ALA A 12 7.98 -5.24 -1.89
N ARG A 13 7.19 -6.22 -1.43
CA ARG A 13 7.30 -6.79 -0.09
C ARG A 13 6.88 -8.27 -0.07
N PRO A 14 7.50 -9.11 0.77
CA PRO A 14 7.07 -10.49 0.94
C PRO A 14 5.70 -10.53 1.64
N SER A 15 4.92 -11.58 1.36
CA SER A 15 3.68 -11.91 2.04
C SER A 15 3.64 -13.41 2.34
N ARG A 16 3.08 -13.78 3.49
CA ARG A 16 2.80 -15.17 3.85
C ARG A 16 1.53 -15.73 3.20
N ASP A 17 0.60 -14.85 2.86
CA ASP A 17 -0.72 -15.22 2.34
C ASP A 17 -1.23 -14.08 1.44
N LEU A 18 -1.24 -14.31 0.13
CA LEU A 18 -1.69 -13.32 -0.84
C LEU A 18 -3.21 -13.11 -0.78
N ALA A 19 -3.99 -14.11 -0.43
CA ALA A 19 -5.44 -13.98 -0.28
C ALA A 19 -5.80 -13.13 0.94
N ALA A 20 -5.10 -13.31 2.07
CA ALA A 20 -5.23 -12.44 3.23
C ALA A 20 -4.83 -11.00 2.91
N ALA A 21 -3.75 -10.83 2.14
CA ALA A 21 -3.29 -9.52 1.73
C ALA A 21 -4.28 -8.83 0.77
N GLU A 22 -4.85 -9.54 -0.20
CA GLU A 22 -5.89 -9.01 -1.09
C GLU A 22 -7.12 -8.55 -0.30
N ARG A 23 -7.63 -9.40 0.61
CA ARG A 23 -8.71 -9.01 1.53
C ARG A 23 -8.32 -7.78 2.36
N PHE A 24 -7.05 -7.66 2.74
CA PHE A 24 -6.56 -6.54 3.53
C PHE A 24 -6.58 -5.23 2.76
N TRP A 25 -5.92 -5.21 1.61
CA TRP A 25 -5.67 -4.03 0.77
C TRP A 25 -6.89 -3.64 -0.05
N CYS A 26 -7.52 -4.60 -0.73
CA CYS A 26 -8.69 -4.32 -1.55
C CYS A 26 -9.94 -4.13 -0.71
N GLY A 27 -10.25 -5.11 0.17
CA GLY A 27 -11.44 -5.03 1.00
C GLY A 27 -11.36 -3.98 2.11
N GLY A 28 -10.16 -3.66 2.61
CA GLY A 28 -9.96 -2.70 3.69
C GLY A 28 -9.67 -1.28 3.21
N LEU A 29 -8.69 -1.11 2.31
CA LEU A 29 -8.25 0.20 1.82
C LEU A 29 -8.93 0.58 0.49
N GLY A 30 -9.67 -0.34 -0.15
CA GLY A 30 -10.32 -0.05 -1.43
C GLY A 30 -9.38 -0.07 -2.63
N LEU A 31 -8.18 -0.63 -2.51
CA LEU A 31 -7.30 -0.84 -3.67
C LEU A 31 -7.91 -1.87 -4.63
N SER A 32 -7.47 -1.87 -5.88
CA SER A 32 -7.83 -2.88 -6.88
C SER A 32 -6.66 -3.83 -7.13
N VAL A 33 -6.96 -5.07 -7.50
CA VAL A 33 -5.95 -5.96 -8.08
C VAL A 33 -5.64 -5.43 -9.48
N VAL A 34 -4.40 -5.02 -9.70
CA VAL A 34 -3.96 -4.48 -10.99
C VAL A 34 -3.18 -5.52 -11.80
N TYR A 35 -2.67 -6.56 -11.14
CA TYR A 35 -1.98 -7.67 -11.78
C TYR A 35 -1.85 -8.88 -10.84
N ARG A 36 -1.81 -10.10 -11.41
CA ARG A 36 -1.59 -11.34 -10.66
C ARG A 36 -0.83 -12.36 -11.50
N ILE A 37 0.06 -13.10 -10.85
CA ILE A 37 0.64 -14.35 -11.36
C ILE A 37 0.48 -15.40 -10.27
N GLU A 38 0.05 -16.59 -10.66
CA GLU A 38 0.18 -17.80 -9.86
C GLU A 38 1.44 -18.49 -10.37
N GLY A 39 2.45 -18.59 -9.50
CA GLY A 39 3.63 -19.41 -9.78
C GLY A 39 3.27 -20.88 -9.63
N GLY A 40 4.18 -21.77 -9.99
CA GLY A 40 4.08 -23.16 -9.56
C GLY A 40 4.88 -23.40 -8.28
N ASP A 41 5.06 -24.68 -7.97
CA ASP A 41 5.78 -25.14 -6.77
C ASP A 41 7.30 -25.30 -7.01
N GLY A 42 7.81 -24.89 -8.17
CA GLY A 42 9.20 -25.04 -8.59
C GLY A 42 10.17 -24.13 -7.85
N ALA A 43 11.46 -24.50 -7.85
CA ALA A 43 12.51 -23.68 -7.29
C ALA A 43 12.67 -22.37 -8.09
N GLY A 44 12.46 -21.23 -7.42
CA GLY A 44 12.50 -19.89 -8.05
C GLY A 44 11.14 -19.41 -8.58
N GLU A 45 10.09 -20.21 -8.42
CA GLU A 45 8.71 -19.82 -8.73
C GLU A 45 8.09 -19.10 -7.54
N HIS A 46 7.28 -18.08 -7.85
CA HIS A 46 6.64 -17.23 -6.86
C HIS A 46 5.26 -16.81 -7.34
N ASP A 47 4.29 -16.86 -6.42
CA ASP A 47 3.04 -16.17 -6.61
C ASP A 47 3.25 -14.67 -6.41
N LEU A 48 2.53 -13.89 -7.19
CA LEU A 48 2.63 -12.45 -7.17
C LEU A 48 1.25 -11.82 -7.26
N LEU A 49 0.99 -10.87 -6.36
CA LEU A 49 -0.20 -10.04 -6.35
C LEU A 49 0.21 -8.57 -6.38
N MET A 50 -0.25 -7.82 -7.39
CA MET A 50 -0.10 -6.37 -7.40
C MET A 50 -1.43 -5.69 -7.08
N VAL A 51 -1.42 -4.75 -6.13
CA VAL A 51 -2.59 -3.96 -5.74
C VAL A 51 -2.28 -2.47 -5.74
N GLY A 52 -3.20 -1.67 -6.25
CA GLY A 52 -3.07 -0.21 -6.35
C GLY A 52 -4.41 0.45 -6.71
N TRP A 53 -4.46 1.78 -6.73
CA TRP A 53 -5.56 2.47 -7.39
C TRP A 53 -5.32 2.47 -8.90
N PRO A 54 -6.35 2.26 -9.74
CA PRO A 54 -6.18 2.13 -11.19
C PRO A 54 -5.51 3.34 -11.87
N ASP A 55 -5.67 4.52 -11.28
CA ASP A 55 -5.16 5.80 -11.74
C ASP A 55 -3.90 6.27 -10.99
N ALA A 56 -3.45 5.51 -9.98
CA ALA A 56 -2.26 5.86 -9.22
C ALA A 56 -0.97 5.51 -9.97
N SER A 57 0.02 6.40 -9.89
CA SER A 57 1.38 6.12 -10.38
C SER A 57 2.19 5.22 -9.43
N TRP A 58 1.54 4.40 -8.61
CA TRP A 58 2.20 3.46 -7.70
C TRP A 58 1.34 2.23 -7.39
N HIS A 59 1.99 1.13 -7.05
CA HIS A 59 1.33 -0.08 -6.54
C HIS A 59 2.23 -0.84 -5.56
N LEU A 60 1.59 -1.69 -4.75
CA LEU A 60 2.26 -2.70 -3.94
C LEU A 60 2.42 -3.98 -4.75
N GLN A 61 3.62 -4.56 -4.74
CA GLN A 61 3.88 -5.91 -5.24
C GLN A 61 4.09 -6.85 -4.06
N LEU A 62 3.18 -7.79 -3.88
CA LEU A 62 3.20 -8.80 -2.82
C LEU A 62 3.65 -10.12 -3.41
N VAL A 63 4.67 -10.73 -2.82
CA VAL A 63 5.27 -11.96 -3.34
C VAL A 63 5.21 -13.06 -2.28
N HIS A 64 4.80 -14.25 -2.69
CA HIS A 64 4.81 -15.46 -1.86
C HIS A 64 5.57 -16.57 -2.60
N GLY A 65 6.59 -17.14 -1.97
CA GLY A 65 7.35 -18.27 -2.52
C GLY A 65 7.03 -19.53 -1.76
N ALA A 66 6.43 -20.53 -2.41
CA ALA A 66 6.06 -21.79 -1.76
C ALA A 66 7.29 -22.61 -1.34
N ALA A 67 8.29 -22.72 -2.22
CA ALA A 67 9.51 -23.50 -1.96
C ALA A 67 10.47 -22.82 -0.97
N HIS A 68 10.51 -21.48 -0.96
CA HIS A 68 11.40 -20.69 -0.11
C HIS A 68 10.66 -19.47 0.46
N PRO A 69 9.81 -19.68 1.49
CA PRO A 69 9.00 -18.59 2.04
C PRO A 69 9.89 -17.56 2.73
N VAL A 70 9.75 -16.30 2.32
CA VAL A 70 10.41 -15.16 2.98
C VAL A 70 9.50 -14.64 4.07
N GLU A 71 9.99 -14.69 5.29
CA GLU A 71 9.28 -14.22 6.48
C GLU A 71 9.24 -12.68 6.55
N PRO A 72 8.06 -12.02 6.48
CA PRO A 72 7.99 -10.57 6.63
C PRO A 72 8.35 -10.13 8.05
N ARG A 73 9.33 -9.23 8.19
CA ARG A 73 9.78 -8.68 9.48
C ARG A 73 9.60 -7.16 9.57
N PRO A 74 8.36 -6.62 9.43
CA PRO A 74 8.15 -5.19 9.59
C PRO A 74 8.32 -4.77 11.05
N THR A 75 8.94 -3.62 11.25
CA THR A 75 9.03 -2.87 12.49
C THR A 75 7.90 -1.85 12.58
N GLU A 76 7.78 -1.17 13.72
CA GLU A 76 6.80 -0.08 13.89
C GLU A 76 7.07 1.14 12.99
N GLU A 77 8.32 1.29 12.52
CA GLU A 77 8.76 2.38 11.65
C GLU A 77 8.57 2.07 10.16
N ASP A 78 8.23 0.82 9.80
CA ASP A 78 7.99 0.40 8.41
C ASP A 78 6.58 0.78 7.95
N LEU A 79 6.37 2.09 7.80
CA LEU A 79 5.08 2.68 7.47
C LEU A 79 4.90 2.88 5.96
N LEU A 80 3.72 2.50 5.46
CA LEU A 80 3.19 3.05 4.20
C LEU A 80 2.24 4.18 4.56
N VAL A 81 2.62 5.42 4.27
CA VAL A 81 1.82 6.61 4.52
C VAL A 81 1.28 7.14 3.20
N ILE A 82 -0.04 7.30 3.13
CA ILE A 82 -0.72 7.91 1.99
C ILE A 82 -1.39 9.18 2.51
N TYR A 83 -0.95 10.33 2.01
CA TYR A 83 -1.59 11.60 2.28
C TYR A 83 -2.76 11.77 1.32
N LEU A 84 -3.90 12.21 1.85
CA LEU A 84 -5.05 12.63 1.08
C LEU A 84 -5.15 14.15 1.18
N ASP A 85 -5.45 14.81 0.07
CA ASP A 85 -5.70 16.26 0.03
C ASP A 85 -7.10 16.62 0.53
N GLU A 86 -7.84 15.63 1.04
CA GLU A 86 -9.17 15.74 1.60
C GLU A 86 -9.32 14.90 2.89
N PRO A 87 -10.37 15.12 3.69
CA PRO A 87 -10.68 14.23 4.80
C PRO A 87 -10.84 12.77 4.35
N VAL A 88 -10.37 11.84 5.19
CA VAL A 88 -10.49 10.41 4.90
C VAL A 88 -11.97 10.05 4.70
N PRO A 89 -12.37 9.47 3.54
CA PRO A 89 -13.77 9.14 3.29
C PRO A 89 -14.34 8.19 4.36
N GLU A 90 -15.53 8.48 4.88
CA GLU A 90 -16.16 7.66 5.92
C GLU A 90 -16.33 6.20 5.51
N ALA A 91 -16.61 5.95 4.23
CA ALA A 91 -16.70 4.58 3.69
C ALA A 91 -15.40 3.79 3.86
N LEU A 92 -14.24 4.46 3.72
CA LEU A 92 -12.93 3.84 3.92
C LEU A 92 -12.70 3.52 5.40
N VAL A 93 -13.12 4.43 6.28
CA VAL A 93 -13.07 4.27 7.73
C VAL A 93 -13.96 3.09 8.17
N ALA A 94 -15.19 3.02 7.69
CA ALA A 94 -16.14 1.95 8.01
C ALA A 94 -15.64 0.55 7.61
N ARG A 95 -15.05 0.41 6.41
CA ARG A 95 -14.45 -0.85 5.93
C ARG A 95 -13.33 -1.36 6.84
N ARG A 96 -12.60 -0.45 7.49
CA ARG A 96 -11.50 -0.77 8.39
C ARG A 96 -11.97 -1.33 9.74
N PHE A 97 -13.15 -0.93 10.22
CA PHE A 97 -13.72 -1.33 11.51
C PHE A 97 -14.49 -2.65 11.48
N ALA A 98 -14.95 -3.11 10.31
CA ALA A 98 -15.63 -4.40 10.16
C ALA A 98 -14.70 -5.62 10.40
N ARG A 99 -13.39 -5.41 10.41
CA ARG A 99 -12.38 -6.46 10.64
C ARG A 99 -11.57 -6.04 11.85
N ARG A 100 -11.40 -6.92 12.85
CA ARG A 100 -10.67 -6.70 14.12
C ARG A 100 -9.20 -6.30 13.88
N ARG A 101 -8.97 -5.09 13.37
CA ARG A 101 -7.66 -4.52 13.07
C ARG A 101 -7.27 -3.65 14.25
N ARG A 102 -6.05 -3.85 14.76
CA ARG A 102 -5.50 -2.99 15.80
C ARG A 102 -5.24 -1.61 15.21
N HIS A 103 -5.88 -0.60 15.79
CA HIS A 103 -5.49 0.78 15.58
C HIS A 103 -4.24 1.02 16.42
N VAL A 104 -3.10 1.19 15.76
CA VAL A 104 -1.90 1.66 16.45
C VAL A 104 -1.97 3.16 16.42
N ALA A 105 -1.97 3.80 17.60
CA ALA A 105 -1.85 5.24 17.68
C ALA A 105 -0.49 5.62 17.07
N THR A 106 -0.51 6.17 15.86
CA THR A 106 0.69 6.78 15.27
C THR A 106 1.09 7.96 16.17
N ARG A 107 2.38 8.05 16.50
CA ARG A 107 2.95 9.29 17.04
C ARG A 107 2.71 10.36 15.99
N ARG A 108 1.73 11.23 16.22
CA ARG A 108 1.50 12.43 15.41
C ARG A 108 2.79 13.23 15.41
N THR A 109 3.51 13.24 14.30
CA THR A 109 4.33 14.40 13.96
C THR A 109 3.35 15.55 13.70
N PRO A 110 3.44 16.67 14.44
CA PRO A 110 2.60 17.83 14.15
C PRO A 110 2.86 18.25 12.70
N ARG A 111 1.80 18.29 11.88
CA ARG A 111 1.88 18.97 10.59
C ARG A 111 2.26 20.41 10.91
N ALA A 112 3.45 20.86 10.47
CA ALA A 112 3.76 22.28 10.50
C ALA A 112 2.64 22.98 9.72
N SER A 113 1.87 23.82 10.43
CA SER A 113 0.84 24.64 9.82
C SER A 113 1.50 25.55 8.80
N ALA A 114 1.47 25.17 7.53
CA ALA A 114 1.83 26.07 6.44
C ALA A 114 0.70 27.11 6.31
N ALA A 115 0.76 28.14 7.15
CA ALA A 115 0.18 29.43 6.82
C ALA A 115 1.02 30.03 5.69
N ALA A 116 0.82 29.54 4.47
CA ALA A 116 1.35 30.14 3.27
C ALA A 116 0.22 30.99 2.65
N SER A 117 0.04 32.17 3.22
CA SER A 117 -0.55 33.31 2.51
C SER A 117 0.25 33.48 1.21
N GLY A 118 -0.35 33.16 0.07
CA GLY A 118 0.31 33.34 -1.22
C GLY A 118 0.57 34.82 -1.53
N PRO A 119 1.60 35.17 -2.32
CA PRO A 119 1.65 36.44 -3.00
C PRO A 119 0.99 36.33 -4.39
N PRO A 120 0.39 37.41 -4.91
CA PRO A 120 -0.24 37.41 -6.22
C PRO A 120 0.85 37.31 -7.30
N HIS A 121 0.71 36.34 -8.21
CA HIS A 121 1.51 36.31 -9.44
C HIS A 121 1.12 37.51 -10.32
N ARG A 122 2.12 38.33 -10.65
CA ARG A 122 2.12 39.20 -11.84
C ARG A 122 2.75 38.44 -12.99
#